data_AF-A0A975PG24-F1
#
_entry.id   AF-A0A975PG24-F1
#
_cell.length_a   1.000
_cell.length_b   1.000
_cell.length_c   1.000
_cell.angle_alpha   90.00
_cell.angle_beta   90.00
_cell.angle_gamma   90.00
#
_symmetry.space_group_name_H-M   'P 1'
#
loop_
_entity.id
_entity.type
_entity.pdbx_description
1 polymer ?
#
loop_
_entity_poly.entity_id
_entity_poly.type
_entity_poly.pdbx_seq_one_letter_code
_entity_poly.pdbx_strand_id
1 'polypeptide(L)' 'MTSRNEFIVASTSQDLSEALGCSEDVVEDLRDKGIVASSGELWDVGPARDYLRDAAWAGGFWD' A
#
# COMPACT_ATOMS: atom_id res chain seq x y z
N MET A 1 -0.14 -23.83 13.91
CA MET A 1 -1.03 -23.49 12.78
C MET A 1 -0.46 -22.26 12.11
N THR A 2 0.19 -22.42 10.96
CA THR A 2 0.75 -21.31 10.20
C THR A 2 -0.41 -20.51 9.59
N SER A 3 -0.67 -19.32 10.12
CA SER A 3 -1.52 -18.34 9.43
C SER A 3 -0.85 -18.06 8.08
N ARG A 4 -1.37 -18.68 7.02
CA ARG A 4 -1.01 -18.31 5.66
C ARG A 4 -1.53 -16.88 5.49
N ASN A 5 -0.65 -15.91 5.64
CA ASN A 5 -0.98 -14.53 5.39
C ASN A 5 -1.08 -14.40 3.87
N GLU A 6 -2.31 -14.40 3.37
CA GLU A 6 -2.63 -14.31 1.96
C GLU A 6 -2.76 -12.84 1.60
N PHE A 7 -1.87 -12.38 0.72
CA PHE A 7 -1.86 -11.01 0.25
C PHE A 7 -2.31 -10.98 -1.20
N ILE A 8 -3.34 -10.19 -1.47
CA ILE A 8 -3.84 -9.93 -2.82
C ILE A 8 -3.53 -8.47 -3.13
N VAL A 9 -2.83 -8.25 -4.25
CA VAL A 9 -2.62 -6.90 -4.78
C VAL A 9 -3.85 -6.54 -5.59
N ALA A 10 -4.63 -5.58 -5.08
CA ALA A 10 -5.79 -5.03 -5.76
C ALA A 10 -5.64 -3.51 -5.82
N SER A 11 -5.79 -2.93 -7.01
CA SER A 11 -5.68 -1.48 -7.21
C SER A 11 -6.99 -0.77 -6.89
N THR A 12 -8.11 -1.50 -7.04
CA THR A 12 -9.47 -1.02 -6.78
C THR A 12 -10.28 -2.03 -5.98
N SER A 13 -11.40 -1.60 -5.39
CA SER A 13 -12.34 -2.51 -4.72
C SER A 13 -12.98 -3.51 -5.69
N GLN A 14 -13.13 -3.15 -6.96
CA GLN A 14 -13.61 -4.07 -8.00
C GLN A 14 -12.62 -5.22 -8.24
N ASP A 15 -11.32 -4.92 -8.40
CA ASP A 15 -10.30 -5.96 -8.59
C ASP A 15 -10.26 -6.92 -7.40
N LEU A 16 -10.44 -6.37 -6.20
CA LEU A 16 -10.51 -7.15 -4.98
C LEU A 16 -11.77 -8.01 -4.93
N SER A 17 -12.90 -7.50 -5.40
CA SER A 17 -14.17 -8.24 -5.49
C SER A 17 -14.06 -9.44 -6.43
N GLU A 18 -13.43 -9.26 -7.59
CA GLU A 18 -13.17 -10.32 -8.57
C GLU A 18 -12.20 -11.37 -8.00
N ALA A 19 -11.13 -10.94 -7.34
CA ALA A 19 -10.15 -11.84 -6.73
C ALA A 19 -10.74 -12.67 -5.57
N LEU A 20 -11.65 -12.09 -4.79
CA LEU A 20 -12.35 -12.75 -3.70
C LEU A 20 -13.60 -13.53 -4.16
N GLY A 21 -14.03 -13.36 -5.41
CA GLY A 21 -15.24 -13.98 -5.95
C GLY A 21 -16.52 -13.49 -5.28
N CYS A 22 -16.53 -12.25 -4.79
CA CYS A 22 -17.67 -11.63 -4.11
C CYS A 22 -18.03 -10.30 -4.77
N SER A 23 -19.15 -9.72 -4.39
CA SER A 23 -19.58 -8.43 -4.90
C SER A 23 -18.88 -7.28 -4.17
N GLU A 24 -18.80 -6.11 -4.81
CA GLU A 24 -18.08 -4.94 -4.27
C GLU A 24 -18.66 -4.45 -2.93
N ASP A 25 -19.98 -4.55 -2.73
CA ASP A 25 -20.64 -4.23 -1.47
C ASP A 25 -20.16 -5.12 -0.31
N VAL A 26 -19.85 -6.38 -0.59
CA VAL A 26 -19.28 -7.31 0.40
C VAL A 26 -17.84 -6.92 0.71
N VAL A 27 -17.06 -6.50 -0.29
CA VAL A 27 -15.68 -6.02 -0.08
C VAL A 27 -15.66 -4.79 0.82
N GLU A 28 -16.56 -3.83 0.60
CA GLU A 28 -16.66 -2.64 1.45
C GLU A 28 -17.12 -3.01 2.87
N ASP A 29 -18.10 -3.92 3.05
CA ASP A 29 -18.51 -4.41 4.38
C ASP A 29 -17.37 -5.14 5.11
N LEU A 30 -16.55 -5.91 4.39
CA LEU A 30 -15.37 -6.57 4.95
C LEU A 30 -14.27 -5.58 5.34
N ARG A 31 -14.12 -4.49 4.58
CA ARG A 31 -13.21 -3.38 4.92
C ARG A 31 -13.71 -2.64 6.15
N ASP A 32 -15.00 -2.33 6.23
CA ASP A 32 -15.64 -1.67 7.38
C ASP A 32 -15.51 -2.51 8.66
N LYS A 33 -15.58 -3.84 8.54
CA LYS A 33 -15.32 -4.77 9.66
C LYS A 33 -13.84 -5.00 9.96
N GLY A 34 -12.92 -4.43 9.18
CA GLY A 34 -11.47 -4.61 9.34
C GLY A 34 -10.97 -6.02 9.04
N ILE A 35 -11.76 -6.82 8.32
CA ILE A 35 -11.40 -8.18 7.89
C ILE A 35 -10.42 -8.11 6.71
N VAL A 36 -10.61 -7.12 5.83
CA VAL A 36 -9.64 -6.77 4.78
C VAL A 36 -8.90 -5.51 5.20
N ALA A 37 -7.59 -5.62 5.32
CA ALA A 37 -6.72 -4.47 5.54
C ALA A 37 -5.98 -4.12 4.24
N SER A 38 -6.06 -2.85 3.82
CA SER A 38 -5.19 -2.34 2.76
C SER A 38 -3.82 -2.05 3.37
N SER A 39 -2.79 -2.80 2.97
CA SER A 39 -1.41 -2.42 3.18
C SER A 39 -0.97 -1.67 1.93
N GLY A 40 -0.95 -0.33 1.99
CA GLY A 40 -0.76 0.57 0.86
C GLY A 40 0.56 0.40 0.07
N GLU A 41 0.75 1.27 -0.93
CA GLU A 41 1.88 1.24 -1.88
C GLU A 41 3.24 1.27 -1.15
N LEU A 42 4.05 0.24 -1.40
CA LEU A 42 5.37 0.09 -0.81
C LEU A 42 6.37 0.87 -1.67
N TRP A 43 6.72 2.08 -1.22
CA TRP A 43 7.60 2.98 -1.96
C TRP A 43 9.07 2.78 -1.58
N ASP A 44 9.93 2.59 -2.58
CA ASP A 44 11.38 2.61 -2.38
C ASP A 44 11.88 4.05 -2.22
N VAL A 45 12.13 4.43 -0.97
CA VAL A 45 12.58 5.76 -0.57
C VAL A 45 14.10 5.91 -0.53
N GLY A 46 14.86 4.86 -0.86
CA GLY A 46 16.33 4.88 -0.83
C GLY A 46 16.92 5.99 -1.70
N PRO A 47 16.60 6.04 -3.01
CA PRO A 47 17.11 7.06 -3.92
C PRO A 47 16.70 8.49 -3.54
N ALA A 48 15.47 8.66 -3.06
CA ALA A 48 14.98 9.96 -2.59
C ALA A 48 15.76 10.45 -1.35
N ARG A 49 16.11 9.52 -0.45
CA ARG A 49 16.88 9.83 0.76
C ARG A 49 18.33 10.19 0.44
N ASP A 50 18.94 9.49 -0.50
CA ASP A 50 20.32 9.75 -0.90
C ASP A 50 20.42 11.10 -1.63
N TYR A 51 19.48 11.41 -2.52
CA TYR A 51 19.36 12.73 -3.14
C TYR A 51 19.24 13.87 -2.12
N LEU A 52 18.35 13.73 -1.12
CA LEU A 52 18.16 14.76 -0.09
C LEU A 52 19.40 14.93 0.78
N ARG A 53 20.14 13.85 1.05
CA ARG A 53 21.40 13.91 1.79
C ARG A 53 22.46 14.67 1.01
N ASP A 54 22.62 14.38 -0.27
CA ASP A 54 23.59 15.06 -1.12
C ASP A 54 23.25 16.55 -1.27
N ALA A 55 21.96 16.88 -1.41
CA ALA A 55 21.49 18.27 -1.44
C ALA A 55 21.78 19.04 -0.13
N ALA A 56 21.62 18.38 1.03
CA ALA A 56 21.91 19.00 2.33
C ALA A 56 23.41 19.23 2.57
N TRP A 57 24.27 18.32 2.10
CA TRP A 57 25.73 18.46 2.18
C TRP A 57 26.28 19.55 1.26
N ALA A 58 25.62 19.79 0.12
CA ALA A 58 25.97 20.87 -0.80
C ALA A 58 25.67 22.27 -0.27
N GLY A 59 25.09 22.40 0.94
CA GLY A 59 24.80 23.69 1.60
C GLY A 59 23.80 24.57 0.83
N GLY A 60 23.12 24.00 -0.17
CA GLY A 60 22.32 24.75 -1.12
C GLY A 60 21.03 24.01 -1.42
N PHE A 61 20.05 24.15 -0.54
CA PHE A 61 18.72 24.61 -0.94
C PHE A 61 17.89 24.96 0.30
N TRP A 62 16.81 25.72 0.10
CA TRP A 62 15.95 26.41 1.07
C TRP A 62 16.44 27.81 1.50
N ASP A 63 16.64 28.71 0.51
CA ASP A 63 15.91 30.00 0.53
C ASP A 63 14.76 29.87 -0.47
#